data_AF-A0A5Q0UGN0-F1
#
_entry.id   AF-A0A5Q0UGN0-F1
#
_cell.length_a   1.000
_cell.length_b   1.000
_cell.length_c   1.000
_cell.angle_alpha   90.00
_cell.angle_beta   90.00
_cell.angle_gamma   90.00
#
_symmetry.space_group_name_H-M   'P 1'
#
loop_
_entity.id
_entity.type
_entity.pdbx_description
1 polymer ?
#
loop_
_entity_poly.entity_id
_entity_poly.type
_entity_poly.pdbx_seq_one_letter_code
_entity_poly.pdbx_strand_id
1 'polypeptide(L)'
;MGRDWKVFQTDVLDLLRQYEGYMDFFERVGSLSDNSRPDAFARITRKDKKEIWILDAKNKSEIGEEDEKRMKKYIEQIKSNPVDVGLELSELTDHEVKGIFITPGKAESQYETVEFKGLHQFLQKELIYTDTDKIVRDVAKMVKRKKLSQSQARLLHQSLGPFRKRLEKVREDLSRLESDFVGLKLYTPPFDNLSFSPPADAVMKHSERNQVFLIDIPYSPEEAEKAEERAEDVEKYIDGEGYYVSLHNFDVDSRFACPPKQFKERVQEVLGVVSPETMAEVFMPKFEVEKKYRDGFIELVSDELGFKMRVSSEDDVNHRVEAFLNDDAVSRIKDRSVNSRKEFGEFHGDKWVQDLSVEEDLTVNYGNSESLESYKQSVKNIFHAAVNPVYSKKIARKTQQK
;
A
#
# COMPACT_ATOMS: atom_id res chain seq x y z
N MET A 1 32.49 -28.25 -41.22
CA MET A 1 32.18 -29.60 -40.69
C MET A 1 30.74 -29.57 -40.20
N GLY A 2 29.82 -30.14 -40.98
CA GLY A 2 28.39 -30.15 -40.62
C GLY A 2 28.18 -31.03 -39.40
N ARG A 3 27.44 -30.55 -38.40
CA ARG A 3 26.90 -31.41 -37.33
C ARG A 3 26.12 -32.55 -38.00
N ASP A 4 26.13 -33.74 -37.42
CA ASP A 4 25.29 -34.84 -37.90
C ASP A 4 23.83 -34.37 -37.96
N TRP A 5 23.15 -34.59 -39.08
CA TRP A 5 21.78 -34.09 -39.32
C TRP A 5 20.82 -34.56 -38.24
N LYS A 6 21.02 -35.77 -37.70
CA LYS A 6 20.24 -36.33 -36.60
C LYS A 6 20.39 -35.52 -35.32
N VAL A 7 21.60 -35.02 -35.06
CA VAL A 7 21.90 -34.19 -33.88
C VAL A 7 21.19 -32.86 -34.02
N PHE A 8 21.27 -32.21 -35.18
CA PHE A 8 20.56 -30.94 -35.42
C PHE A 8 19.04 -31.07 -35.31
N GLN A 9 18.45 -32.10 -35.91
CA GLN A 9 17.01 -32.37 -35.82
C GLN A 9 16.59 -32.65 -34.37
N THR A 10 17.41 -33.37 -33.60
CA THR A 10 17.15 -33.63 -32.18
C THR A 10 17.22 -32.35 -31.36
N ASP A 11 18.23 -31.50 -31.56
CA ASP A 11 18.37 -30.21 -30.88
C ASP A 11 17.14 -29.30 -31.14
N VAL A 12 16.64 -29.29 -32.38
CA VAL A 12 15.44 -28.53 -32.76
C VAL A 12 14.19 -29.09 -32.08
N LEU A 13 14.00 -30.40 -32.12
CA LEU A 13 12.83 -31.06 -31.51
C LEU A 13 12.84 -30.91 -29.98
N ASP A 14 13.99 -31.04 -29.32
CA ASP A 14 14.11 -30.85 -27.88
C ASP A 14 13.77 -29.40 -27.48
N LEU A 15 14.16 -28.42 -28.29
CA LEU A 15 13.76 -27.03 -28.06
C LEU A 15 12.26 -26.83 -28.28
N LEU A 16 11.67 -27.41 -29.34
CA LEU A 16 10.22 -27.32 -29.59
C LEU A 16 9.41 -27.97 -28.46
N ARG A 17 9.84 -29.12 -27.94
CA ARG A 17 9.19 -29.82 -26.81
C ARG A 17 9.15 -29.02 -25.53
N GLN A 18 10.13 -28.15 -25.28
CA GLN A 18 10.09 -27.23 -24.14
C GLN A 18 8.89 -26.26 -24.20
N TYR A 19 8.32 -26.04 -25.39
CA TYR A 19 7.18 -25.16 -25.64
C TYR A 19 5.88 -25.91 -25.90
N GLU A 20 5.88 -27.24 -25.83
CA GLU A 20 4.70 -28.10 -26.09
C GLU A 20 3.48 -27.68 -25.24
N GLY A 21 3.70 -27.31 -23.97
CA GLY A 21 2.64 -26.84 -23.08
C GLY A 21 1.98 -25.51 -23.47
N TYR A 22 2.50 -24.78 -24.47
CA TYR A 22 1.89 -23.56 -25.00
C TYR A 22 1.11 -23.78 -26.31
N MET A 23 1.06 -25.02 -26.80
CA MET A 23 0.36 -25.46 -28.00
C MET A 23 -0.82 -26.34 -27.62
N ASP A 24 -1.93 -26.23 -28.33
CA ASP A 24 -3.14 -27.04 -28.10
C ASP A 24 -3.01 -28.46 -28.65
N PHE A 25 -2.05 -28.67 -29.54
CA PHE A 25 -1.65 -29.98 -30.06
C PHE A 25 -0.20 -29.89 -30.53
N PHE A 26 0.58 -30.92 -30.26
CA PHE A 26 1.91 -31.09 -30.80
C PHE A 26 2.15 -32.57 -31.07
N GLU A 27 2.50 -32.91 -32.30
CA GLU A 27 2.81 -34.29 -32.67
C GLU A 27 4.09 -34.34 -33.49
N ARG A 28 4.98 -35.26 -33.10
CA ARG A 28 6.17 -35.58 -33.87
C ARG A 28 5.82 -36.64 -34.92
N VAL A 29 6.04 -36.32 -36.19
CA VAL A 29 5.69 -37.20 -37.32
C VAL A 29 6.92 -37.69 -38.09
N GLY A 30 8.04 -36.97 -38.01
CA GLY A 30 9.31 -37.34 -38.62
C GLY A 30 10.14 -38.31 -37.77
N SER A 31 10.76 -39.29 -38.44
CA SER A 31 11.72 -40.21 -37.83
C SER A 31 13.16 -39.70 -38.02
N LEU A 32 14.05 -39.95 -37.06
CA LEU A 32 15.50 -39.73 -37.19
C LEU A 32 16.16 -40.66 -38.24
N SER A 33 15.38 -41.51 -38.92
CA SER A 33 15.81 -42.39 -40.01
C SER A 33 15.14 -42.10 -41.36
N ASP A 34 14.18 -41.17 -41.42
CA ASP A 34 13.37 -40.90 -42.60
C ASP A 34 13.17 -39.39 -42.80
N ASN A 35 13.73 -38.85 -43.89
CA ASN A 35 13.64 -37.43 -44.27
C ASN A 35 12.50 -37.17 -45.28
N SER A 36 11.58 -38.12 -45.46
CA SER A 36 10.43 -37.99 -46.38
C SER A 36 9.22 -37.26 -45.77
N ARG A 37 9.26 -36.98 -44.46
CA ARG A 37 8.18 -36.33 -43.69
C ARG A 37 8.68 -35.07 -42.99
N PRO A 38 7.79 -34.12 -42.65
CA PRO A 38 8.11 -33.03 -41.73
C PRO A 38 8.39 -33.62 -40.35
N ASP A 39 9.09 -32.85 -39.53
CA ASP A 39 9.53 -33.32 -38.22
C ASP A 39 8.38 -33.35 -37.22
N ALA A 40 7.54 -32.32 -37.24
CA ALA A 40 6.42 -32.19 -36.32
C ALA A 40 5.29 -31.30 -36.89
N PHE A 41 4.12 -31.44 -36.27
CA PHE A 41 2.99 -30.52 -36.42
C PHE A 41 2.66 -29.90 -35.07
N ALA A 42 2.21 -28.66 -35.09
CA ALA A 42 1.70 -27.96 -33.92
C ALA A 42 0.38 -27.25 -34.24
N ARG A 43 -0.55 -27.23 -33.29
CA ARG A 43 -1.78 -26.43 -33.38
C ARG A 43 -1.80 -25.40 -32.27
N ILE A 44 -2.23 -24.19 -32.62
CA ILE A 44 -2.43 -23.08 -31.70
C ILE A 44 -3.84 -22.53 -31.96
N THR A 45 -4.69 -22.57 -30.95
CA THR A 45 -6.09 -22.14 -31.01
C THR A 45 -6.35 -21.16 -29.87
N ARG A 46 -6.16 -19.87 -30.16
CA ARG A 46 -6.40 -18.74 -29.25
C ARG A 46 -7.41 -17.77 -29.85
N LYS A 47 -7.94 -16.87 -29.02
CA LYS A 47 -8.96 -15.90 -29.43
C LYS A 47 -8.48 -14.97 -30.56
N ASP A 48 -7.20 -14.64 -30.54
CA ASP A 48 -6.51 -13.70 -31.45
C ASP A 48 -5.60 -14.41 -32.48
N LYS A 49 -5.40 -15.72 -32.35
CA LYS A 49 -4.49 -16.49 -33.21
C LYS A 49 -4.93 -17.95 -33.34
N LYS A 50 -5.29 -18.37 -34.55
CA LYS A 50 -5.66 -19.75 -34.88
C LYS A 50 -4.78 -20.26 -36.02
N GLU A 51 -3.78 -21.07 -35.70
CA GLU A 51 -2.76 -21.50 -36.66
C GLU A 51 -2.41 -22.98 -36.50
N ILE A 52 -2.03 -23.60 -37.61
CA ILE A 52 -1.45 -24.93 -37.66
C ILE A 52 -0.06 -24.81 -38.28
N TRP A 53 0.97 -25.24 -37.56
CA TRP A 53 2.35 -25.17 -38.02
C TRP A 53 2.84 -26.53 -38.45
N ILE A 54 3.43 -26.58 -39.64
CA ILE A 54 4.20 -27.71 -40.15
C ILE A 54 5.67 -27.37 -40.01
N LEU A 55 6.38 -28.11 -39.16
CA LEU A 55 7.75 -27.82 -38.76
C LEU A 55 8.70 -28.81 -39.46
N ASP A 56 9.69 -28.29 -40.19
CA ASP A 56 10.70 -29.10 -40.88
C ASP A 56 12.11 -28.53 -40.66
N ALA A 57 12.95 -29.26 -39.93
CA ALA A 57 14.33 -28.89 -39.64
C ALA A 57 15.27 -29.37 -40.75
N LYS A 58 16.04 -28.42 -41.30
CA LYS A 58 16.96 -28.68 -42.41
C LYS A 58 18.36 -28.25 -42.05
N ASN A 59 19.23 -29.25 -41.84
CA ASN A 59 20.66 -29.04 -41.59
C ASN A 59 21.43 -28.73 -42.88
N LYS A 60 20.99 -27.70 -43.61
CA LYS A 60 21.63 -27.19 -44.83
C LYS A 60 21.41 -25.69 -44.93
N SER A 61 22.28 -25.03 -45.70
CA SER A 61 22.26 -23.58 -45.88
C SER A 61 21.18 -23.08 -46.85
N GLU A 62 20.61 -23.96 -47.67
CA GLU A 62 19.64 -23.61 -48.72
C GLU A 62 18.46 -24.59 -48.71
N ILE A 63 17.25 -24.05 -48.82
CA ILE A 63 16.02 -24.83 -49.02
C ILE A 63 15.83 -25.02 -50.53
N GLY A 64 15.77 -26.27 -50.98
CA GLY A 64 15.64 -26.57 -52.41
C GLY A 64 14.18 -26.68 -52.84
N GLU A 65 13.93 -26.66 -54.15
CA GLU A 65 12.58 -26.83 -54.70
C GLU A 65 11.89 -28.13 -54.23
N GLU A 66 12.66 -29.20 -54.01
CA GLU A 66 12.11 -30.47 -53.51
C GLU A 66 11.56 -30.35 -52.09
N ASP A 67 12.22 -29.58 -51.22
CA ASP A 67 11.74 -29.34 -49.85
C ASP A 67 10.47 -28.50 -49.86
N GLU A 68 10.41 -27.48 -50.72
CA GLU A 68 9.24 -26.62 -50.84
C GLU A 68 8.04 -27.38 -51.44
N LYS A 69 8.28 -28.22 -52.46
CA LYS A 69 7.26 -29.12 -53.02
C LYS A 69 6.76 -30.10 -51.95
N ARG A 70 7.66 -30.61 -51.10
CA ARG A 70 7.30 -31.47 -49.97
C ARG A 70 6.44 -30.72 -48.95
N MET A 71 6.87 -29.54 -48.50
CA MET A 71 6.11 -28.70 -47.57
C MET A 71 4.70 -28.38 -48.11
N LYS A 72 4.62 -27.99 -49.39
CA LYS A 72 3.35 -27.72 -50.06
C LYS A 72 2.41 -28.91 -50.02
N LYS A 73 2.92 -30.10 -50.34
CA LYS A 73 2.15 -31.35 -50.29
C LYS A 73 1.60 -31.62 -48.90
N TYR A 74 2.38 -31.39 -47.85
CA TYR A 74 1.91 -31.61 -46.47
C TYR A 74 0.87 -30.57 -46.04
N ILE A 75 1.02 -29.31 -46.45
CA ILE A 75 -0.01 -28.29 -46.23
C ILE A 75 -1.32 -28.70 -46.90
N GLU A 76 -1.27 -29.18 -48.15
CA GLU A 76 -2.45 -29.66 -48.88
C GLU A 76 -3.06 -30.92 -48.23
N GLN A 77 -2.22 -31.82 -47.69
CA GLN A 77 -2.68 -33.00 -46.96
C GLN A 77 -3.42 -32.65 -45.67
N ILE A 78 -2.86 -31.78 -44.83
CA ILE A 78 -3.56 -31.31 -43.61
C ILE A 78 -4.86 -30.61 -43.97
N LYS A 79 -4.86 -29.82 -45.05
CA LYS A 79 -6.09 -29.17 -45.53
C LYS A 79 -7.16 -30.16 -45.99
N SER A 80 -6.74 -31.34 -46.47
CA SER A 80 -7.65 -32.40 -46.94
C SER A 80 -8.05 -33.37 -45.83
N ASN A 81 -7.22 -33.51 -44.78
CA ASN A 81 -7.43 -34.40 -43.65
C ASN A 81 -7.01 -33.75 -42.31
N PRO A 82 -7.82 -32.84 -41.75
CA PRO A 82 -7.50 -32.11 -40.53
C PRO A 82 -7.55 -32.96 -39.25
N VAL A 83 -8.05 -34.20 -39.33
CA VAL A 83 -8.06 -35.15 -38.21
C VAL A 83 -6.64 -35.43 -37.70
N ASP A 84 -5.64 -35.38 -38.60
CA ASP A 84 -4.23 -35.59 -38.28
C ASP A 84 -3.65 -34.49 -37.37
N VAL A 85 -4.35 -33.37 -37.21
CA VAL A 85 -4.01 -32.29 -36.26
C VAL A 85 -5.10 -32.07 -35.20
N GLY A 86 -5.96 -33.08 -35.01
CA GLY A 86 -7.00 -33.11 -33.99
C GLY A 86 -8.13 -32.12 -34.22
N LEU A 87 -8.44 -31.78 -35.48
CA LEU A 87 -9.53 -30.87 -35.86
C LEU A 87 -10.57 -31.56 -36.75
N GLU A 88 -11.83 -31.11 -36.65
CA GLU A 88 -12.87 -31.45 -37.62
C GLU A 88 -12.74 -30.61 -38.91
N LEU A 89 -13.27 -31.12 -40.04
CA LEU A 89 -13.25 -30.42 -41.33
C LEU A 89 -13.86 -29.00 -41.28
N SER A 90 -14.88 -28.80 -40.45
CA SER A 90 -15.52 -27.50 -40.22
C SER A 90 -14.69 -26.52 -39.40
N GLU A 91 -13.75 -27.00 -38.57
CA GLU A 91 -12.91 -26.15 -37.71
C GLU A 91 -11.65 -25.65 -38.43
N LEU A 92 -11.24 -26.36 -39.48
CA LEU A 92 -10.06 -26.02 -40.27
C LEU A 92 -10.19 -24.66 -40.96
N THR A 93 -11.40 -24.24 -41.37
CA THR A 93 -11.60 -22.96 -42.06
C THR A 93 -11.21 -21.75 -41.22
N ASP A 94 -11.21 -21.90 -39.89
CA ASP A 94 -10.83 -20.87 -38.94
C ASP A 94 -9.31 -20.84 -38.66
N HIS A 95 -8.54 -21.79 -39.18
CA HIS A 95 -7.11 -21.94 -38.90
C HIS A 95 -6.26 -21.66 -40.14
N GLU A 96 -5.23 -20.82 -39.97
CA GLU A 96 -4.21 -20.61 -41.00
C GLU A 96 -3.14 -21.71 -40.92
N VAL A 97 -2.93 -22.45 -42.01
CA VAL A 97 -1.89 -23.50 -42.09
C VAL A 97 -0.59 -22.87 -42.60
N LYS A 98 0.46 -22.90 -41.77
CA LYS A 98 1.79 -22.35 -42.06
C LYS A 98 2.85 -23.44 -42.13
N GLY A 99 3.73 -23.34 -43.12
CA GLY A 99 4.96 -24.13 -43.19
C GLY A 99 6.13 -23.33 -42.63
N ILE A 100 6.92 -23.95 -41.75
CA ILE A 100 8.06 -23.32 -41.08
C ILE A 100 9.30 -24.22 -41.24
N PHE A 101 10.33 -23.68 -41.88
CA PHE A 101 11.64 -24.31 -41.97
C PHE A 101 12.56 -23.82 -40.85
N ILE A 102 13.29 -24.74 -40.23
CA ILE A 102 14.27 -24.42 -39.19
C ILE A 102 15.66 -24.78 -39.71
N THR A 103 16.52 -23.77 -39.87
CA THR A 103 17.83 -23.92 -40.52
C THR A 103 18.99 -23.43 -39.64
N PRO A 104 20.23 -23.96 -39.80
CA PRO A 104 21.39 -23.49 -39.03
C PRO A 104 21.74 -22.02 -39.25
N GLY A 105 21.42 -21.47 -40.42
CA GLY A 105 21.64 -20.08 -40.80
C GLY A 105 20.55 -19.58 -41.73
N LYS A 106 20.68 -18.33 -42.21
CA LYS A 106 19.71 -17.73 -43.13
C LYS A 106 19.57 -18.58 -44.39
N ALA A 107 18.32 -18.90 -44.73
CA ALA A 107 17.95 -19.51 -45.99
C ALA A 107 16.72 -18.77 -46.54
N GLU A 108 16.62 -18.72 -47.86
CA GLU A 108 15.47 -18.14 -48.56
C GLU A 108 14.47 -19.25 -48.89
N SER A 109 13.18 -18.98 -48.67
CA SER A 109 12.08 -19.85 -49.05
C SER A 109 10.80 -19.03 -49.22
N GLN A 110 9.84 -19.55 -49.98
CA GLN A 110 8.48 -19.01 -50.00
C GLN A 110 7.72 -19.24 -48.67
N TYR A 111 8.24 -20.13 -47.82
CA TYR A 111 7.72 -20.42 -46.49
C TYR A 111 8.53 -19.69 -45.40
N GLU A 112 7.97 -19.62 -44.20
CA GLU A 112 8.66 -18.98 -43.08
C GLU A 112 9.92 -19.75 -42.71
N THR A 113 11.04 -19.04 -42.58
CA THR A 113 12.34 -19.66 -42.32
C THR A 113 12.93 -19.06 -41.05
N VAL A 114 13.24 -19.91 -40.06
CA VAL A 114 13.73 -19.51 -38.74
C VAL A 114 15.12 -20.08 -38.53
N GLU A 115 16.10 -19.20 -38.29
CA GLU A 115 17.43 -19.64 -37.90
C GLU A 115 17.38 -20.32 -36.53
N PHE A 116 18.05 -21.47 -36.35
CA PHE A 116 18.06 -22.22 -35.10
C PHE A 116 18.51 -21.36 -33.90
N LYS A 117 19.49 -20.49 -34.10
CA LYS A 117 19.96 -19.53 -33.07
C LYS A 117 18.87 -18.54 -32.61
N GLY A 118 17.87 -18.28 -33.47
CA GLY A 118 16.72 -17.41 -33.20
C GLY A 118 15.44 -18.16 -32.84
N LEU A 119 15.43 -19.49 -32.91
CA LEU A 119 14.23 -20.31 -32.71
C LEU A 119 13.60 -20.10 -31.33
N HIS A 120 14.41 -20.01 -30.27
CA HIS A 120 13.88 -19.73 -28.92
C HIS A 120 13.16 -18.37 -28.86
N GLN A 121 13.71 -17.32 -29.47
CA GLN A 121 13.09 -15.99 -29.48
C GLN A 121 11.82 -15.97 -30.33
N PHE A 122 11.83 -16.68 -31.46
CA PHE A 122 10.67 -16.89 -32.31
C PHE A 122 9.53 -17.56 -31.54
N LEU A 123 9.79 -18.70 -30.89
CA LEU A 123 8.80 -19.42 -30.10
C LEU A 123 8.27 -18.59 -28.93
N GLN A 124 9.13 -17.85 -28.22
CA GLN A 124 8.65 -16.94 -27.17
C GLN A 124 7.73 -15.85 -27.72
N LYS A 125 8.08 -15.24 -28.86
CA LYS A 125 7.26 -14.21 -29.53
C LYS A 125 5.92 -14.76 -29.97
N GLU A 126 5.92 -15.93 -30.59
CA GLU A 126 4.73 -16.46 -31.24
C GLU A 126 3.81 -17.27 -30.30
N LEU A 127 4.34 -17.79 -29.17
CA LEU A 127 3.61 -18.67 -28.25
C LEU A 127 3.48 -18.11 -26.83
N ILE A 128 4.48 -17.39 -26.30
CA ILE A 128 4.46 -16.93 -24.90
C ILE A 128 4.00 -15.48 -24.79
N TYR A 129 4.48 -14.59 -25.66
CA TYR A 129 4.19 -13.16 -25.58
C TYR A 129 2.84 -12.82 -26.19
N THR A 130 1.77 -12.95 -25.41
CA THR A 130 0.48 -12.32 -25.72
C THR A 130 0.51 -10.83 -25.39
N ASP A 131 -0.43 -10.04 -25.91
CA ASP A 131 -0.53 -8.59 -25.63
C ASP A 131 -0.59 -8.30 -24.12
N THR A 132 -1.22 -9.18 -23.34
CA THR A 132 -1.29 -9.07 -21.87
C THR A 132 0.08 -9.18 -21.23
N ASP A 133 0.95 -10.09 -21.68
CA ASP A 133 2.30 -10.28 -21.13
C ASP A 133 3.25 -9.15 -21.52
N LYS A 134 3.04 -8.55 -22.70
CA LYS A 134 3.72 -7.33 -23.14
C LYS A 134 3.38 -6.16 -22.22
N ILE A 135 2.10 -5.97 -21.90
CA ILE A 135 1.62 -4.95 -20.98
C ILE A 135 2.19 -5.18 -19.57
N VAL A 136 2.14 -6.41 -19.04
CA VAL A 136 2.70 -6.74 -17.72
C VAL A 136 4.21 -6.49 -17.67
N ARG A 137 4.95 -6.85 -18.74
CA ARG A 137 6.38 -6.57 -18.85
C ARG A 137 6.69 -5.09 -18.92
N ASP A 138 5.94 -4.32 -19.71
CA ASP A 138 6.19 -2.89 -19.88
C ASP A 138 5.81 -2.12 -18.61
N VAL A 139 4.71 -2.50 -17.94
CA VAL A 139 4.39 -2.05 -16.58
C VAL A 139 5.54 -2.41 -15.63
N ALA A 140 6.02 -3.65 -15.60
CA ALA A 140 7.13 -4.06 -14.72
C ALA A 140 8.43 -3.29 -15.02
N LYS A 141 8.73 -2.96 -16.28
CA LYS A 141 9.87 -2.12 -16.67
C LYS A 141 9.66 -0.66 -16.25
N MET A 142 8.46 -0.12 -16.41
CA MET A 142 8.12 1.24 -15.98
C MET A 142 8.22 1.39 -14.46
N VAL A 143 7.82 0.37 -13.72
CA VAL A 143 7.95 0.27 -12.26
C VAL A 143 9.42 0.24 -11.85
N LYS A 144 10.23 -0.64 -12.47
CA LYS A 144 11.69 -0.70 -12.22
C LYS A 144 12.38 0.61 -12.53
N ARG A 145 11.90 1.35 -13.53
CA ARG A 145 12.44 2.64 -13.95
C ARG A 145 11.80 3.84 -13.25
N LYS A 146 10.83 3.61 -12.34
CA LYS A 146 10.05 4.65 -11.65
C LYS A 146 9.48 5.72 -12.61
N LYS A 147 8.91 5.28 -13.73
CA LYS A 147 8.40 6.18 -14.79
C LYS A 147 6.87 6.33 -14.79
N LEU A 148 6.17 5.74 -13.82
CA LEU A 148 4.72 5.88 -13.73
C LEU A 148 4.39 7.23 -13.08
N SER A 149 3.28 7.85 -13.45
CA SER A 149 2.73 8.91 -12.59
C SER A 149 2.13 8.30 -11.33
N GLN A 150 2.00 9.07 -10.24
CA GLN A 150 1.28 8.63 -9.04
C GLN A 150 -0.12 8.08 -9.35
N SER A 151 -0.90 8.75 -10.21
CA SER A 151 -2.24 8.31 -10.60
C SER A 151 -2.22 6.93 -11.30
N GLN A 152 -1.25 6.68 -12.18
CA GLN A 152 -1.07 5.37 -12.81
C GLN A 152 -0.64 4.31 -11.79
N ALA A 153 0.23 4.66 -10.84
CA ALA A 153 0.65 3.75 -9.78
C ALA A 153 -0.52 3.35 -8.88
N ARG A 154 -1.45 4.27 -8.57
CA ARG A 154 -2.70 3.98 -7.83
C ARG A 154 -3.59 2.98 -8.57
N LEU A 155 -3.80 3.18 -9.87
CA LEU A 155 -4.56 2.23 -10.70
C LEU A 155 -3.93 0.84 -10.72
N LEU A 156 -2.60 0.78 -10.70
CA LEU A 156 -1.84 -0.46 -10.77
C LEU A 156 -1.44 -1.01 -9.39
N HIS A 157 -1.89 -0.42 -8.28
CA HIS A 157 -1.31 -0.66 -6.95
C HIS A 157 -1.28 -2.15 -6.58
N GLN A 158 -2.30 -2.92 -6.95
CA GLN A 158 -2.35 -4.37 -6.69
C GLN A 158 -1.19 -5.15 -7.35
N SER A 159 -0.71 -4.66 -8.49
CA SER A 159 0.42 -5.22 -9.24
C SER A 159 1.77 -4.67 -8.78
N LEU A 160 1.80 -3.57 -8.03
CA LEU A 160 3.01 -2.90 -7.57
C LEU A 160 3.39 -3.33 -6.16
N GLY A 161 3.90 -4.55 -5.98
CA GLY A 161 4.20 -5.14 -4.66
C GLY A 161 4.85 -4.20 -3.63
N PRO A 162 5.94 -3.46 -3.96
CA PRO A 162 6.55 -2.50 -3.03
C PRO A 162 5.65 -1.31 -2.67
N PHE A 163 4.90 -0.79 -3.63
CA PHE A 163 3.96 0.31 -3.41
C PHE A 163 2.77 -0.15 -2.56
N ARG A 164 2.18 -1.31 -2.91
CA ARG A 164 1.12 -1.96 -2.14
C ARG A 164 1.47 -2.11 -0.67
N LYS A 165 2.64 -2.70 -0.37
CA LYS A 165 3.09 -2.90 1.03
C LYS A 165 3.22 -1.59 1.79
N ARG A 166 3.69 -0.53 1.13
CA ARG A 166 3.79 0.80 1.76
C ARG A 166 2.40 1.38 2.01
N LEU A 167 1.52 1.33 1.02
CA LEU A 167 0.16 1.82 1.09
C LEU A 167 -0.63 1.12 2.21
N GLU A 168 -0.55 -0.22 2.28
CA GLU A 168 -1.15 -1.03 3.35
C GLU A 168 -0.63 -0.61 4.73
N LYS A 169 0.69 -0.49 4.89
CA LYS A 169 1.30 -0.05 6.16
C LYS A 169 0.83 1.35 6.59
N VAL A 170 0.84 2.32 5.67
CA VAL A 170 0.41 3.69 6.00
C VAL A 170 -1.08 3.70 6.32
N ARG A 171 -1.91 2.91 5.63
CA ARG A 171 -3.33 2.77 5.96
C ARG A 171 -3.57 2.16 7.34
N GLU A 172 -2.79 1.16 7.74
CA GLU A 172 -2.82 0.62 9.11
C GLU A 172 -2.46 1.70 10.14
N ASP A 173 -1.42 2.50 9.89
CA ASP A 173 -1.02 3.60 10.76
C ASP A 173 -2.12 4.68 10.85
N LEU A 174 -2.79 5.00 9.74
CA LEU A 174 -3.92 5.94 9.71
C LEU A 174 -5.17 5.41 10.41
N SER A 175 -5.45 4.11 10.31
CA SER A 175 -6.59 3.48 10.98
C SER A 175 -6.38 3.41 12.50
N ARG A 176 -5.12 3.21 12.95
CA ARG A 176 -4.77 3.39 14.37
C ARG A 176 -4.99 4.84 14.80
N LEU A 177 -4.51 5.80 14.01
CA LEU A 177 -4.73 7.22 14.30
C LEU A 177 -6.21 7.59 14.39
N GLU A 178 -7.06 7.08 13.49
CA GLU A 178 -8.51 7.24 13.58
C GLU A 178 -9.08 6.73 14.90
N SER A 179 -8.54 5.62 15.42
CA SER A 179 -8.98 5.02 16.69
C SER A 179 -8.52 5.78 17.93
N ASP A 180 -7.46 6.58 17.82
CA ASP A 180 -6.94 7.38 18.92
C ASP A 180 -7.85 8.59 19.25
N PHE A 181 -8.68 9.02 18.30
CA PHE A 181 -9.47 10.26 18.35
C PHE A 181 -10.98 9.96 18.30
N VAL A 182 -11.75 10.55 19.21
CA VAL A 182 -13.21 10.50 19.25
C VAL A 182 -13.80 11.54 18.29
N GLY A 183 -14.04 11.14 17.05
CA GLY A 183 -14.66 12.00 16.03
C GLY A 183 -13.88 12.09 14.73
N LEU A 184 -12.62 11.66 14.75
CA LEU A 184 -11.80 11.50 13.55
C LEU A 184 -12.29 10.31 12.72
N LYS A 185 -12.38 10.49 11.40
CA LYS A 185 -12.83 9.49 10.44
C LYS A 185 -11.90 9.41 9.25
N LEU A 186 -11.50 8.19 8.91
CA LEU A 186 -10.68 7.88 7.75
C LEU A 186 -11.57 7.39 6.60
N TYR A 187 -11.45 8.04 5.46
CA TYR A 187 -12.09 7.64 4.21
C TYR A 187 -11.02 7.19 3.23
N THR A 188 -11.26 6.06 2.56
CA THR A 188 -10.36 5.53 1.52
C THR A 188 -11.14 5.30 0.23
N PRO A 189 -10.47 5.28 -0.94
CA PRO A 189 -11.13 5.00 -2.20
C PRO A 189 -11.83 3.62 -2.20
N PRO A 190 -13.02 3.49 -2.82
CA PRO A 190 -13.76 4.55 -3.51
C PRO A 190 -14.40 5.55 -2.52
N PHE A 191 -14.29 6.85 -2.81
CA PHE A 191 -14.77 7.94 -1.94
C PHE A 191 -16.29 8.15 -2.02
N ASP A 192 -17.06 7.07 -2.07
CA ASP A 192 -18.51 7.11 -2.33
C ASP A 192 -19.29 7.86 -1.24
N ASN A 193 -18.71 7.96 -0.04
CA ASN A 193 -19.28 8.64 1.12
C ASN A 193 -18.92 10.13 1.22
N LEU A 194 -18.19 10.68 0.24
CA LEU A 194 -17.83 12.09 0.18
C LEU A 194 -18.59 12.78 -0.96
N SER A 195 -18.92 14.05 -0.78
CA SER A 195 -19.51 14.90 -1.82
C SER A 195 -18.53 15.22 -2.97
N PHE A 196 -17.25 14.85 -2.82
CA PHE A 196 -16.19 15.07 -3.79
C PHE A 196 -15.25 13.85 -3.84
N SER A 197 -14.57 13.67 -4.98
CA SER A 197 -13.60 12.60 -5.19
C SER A 197 -12.21 13.19 -5.41
N PRO A 198 -11.43 13.44 -4.34
CA PRO A 198 -10.11 14.05 -4.49
C PRO A 198 -9.14 13.04 -5.11
N PRO A 199 -8.14 13.48 -5.88
CA PRO A 199 -7.08 12.61 -6.39
C PRO A 199 -6.05 12.30 -5.28
N ALA A 200 -6.50 11.72 -4.17
CA ALA A 200 -5.74 11.37 -2.97
C ALA A 200 -5.87 9.85 -2.64
N ASP A 201 -4.97 9.34 -1.80
CA ASP A 201 -4.97 7.93 -1.37
C ASP A 201 -5.85 7.68 -0.14
N ALA A 202 -6.07 8.71 0.67
CA ALA A 202 -7.01 8.73 1.78
C ALA A 202 -7.46 10.18 2.10
N VAL A 203 -8.57 10.30 2.81
CA VAL A 203 -9.09 11.57 3.33
C VAL A 203 -9.39 11.39 4.81
N MET A 204 -9.03 12.36 5.63
CA MET A 204 -9.30 12.31 7.07
C MET A 204 -10.03 13.57 7.50
N LYS A 205 -11.13 13.40 8.25
CA LYS A 205 -12.00 14.48 8.72
C LYS A 205 -12.39 14.26 10.17
N HIS A 206 -12.62 15.34 10.90
CA HIS A 206 -13.13 15.28 12.26
C HIS A 206 -14.57 15.84 12.30
N SER A 207 -15.43 15.33 13.17
CA SER A 207 -16.85 15.72 13.20
C SER A 207 -17.09 17.18 13.58
N GLU A 208 -16.30 17.69 14.52
CA GLU A 208 -16.45 19.06 15.07
C GLU A 208 -15.60 20.13 14.37
N ARG A 209 -14.88 19.75 13.31
CA ARG A 209 -13.91 20.63 12.64
C ARG A 209 -14.14 20.61 11.13
N ASN A 210 -14.08 21.78 10.52
CA ASN A 210 -14.35 21.94 9.09
C ASN A 210 -13.13 21.60 8.21
N GLN A 211 -11.95 21.52 8.82
CA GLN A 211 -10.70 21.22 8.14
C GLN A 211 -10.65 19.76 7.67
N VAL A 212 -10.15 19.54 6.45
CA VAL A 212 -10.05 18.22 5.83
C VAL A 212 -8.61 17.91 5.47
N PHE A 213 -8.10 16.76 5.88
CA PHE A 213 -6.82 16.26 5.40
C PHE A 213 -6.97 15.44 4.13
N LEU A 214 -6.20 15.80 3.10
CA LEU A 214 -6.03 14.99 1.90
C LEU A 214 -4.65 14.35 1.93
N ILE A 215 -4.65 13.03 1.95
CA ILE A 215 -3.46 12.24 2.22
C ILE A 215 -3.04 11.54 0.94
N ASP A 216 -1.83 11.84 0.47
CA ASP A 216 -1.18 11.14 -0.64
C ASP A 216 -0.01 10.31 -0.12
N ILE A 217 0.19 9.11 -0.67
CA ILE A 217 1.24 8.18 -0.27
C ILE A 217 2.13 7.99 -1.49
N PRO A 218 3.24 8.75 -1.63
CA PRO A 218 4.03 8.71 -2.85
C PRO A 218 4.64 7.33 -3.08
N TYR A 219 4.55 6.85 -4.31
CA TYR A 219 5.09 5.53 -4.66
C TYR A 219 6.63 5.55 -4.74
N SER A 220 7.26 6.71 -5.02
CA SER A 220 8.71 6.89 -5.08
C SER A 220 9.18 8.23 -4.48
N PRO A 221 10.49 8.37 -4.16
CA PRO A 221 11.06 9.64 -3.72
C PRO A 221 10.85 10.78 -4.72
N GLU A 222 11.01 10.50 -6.02
CA GLU A 222 10.85 11.49 -7.09
C GLU A 222 9.41 12.03 -7.17
N GLU A 223 8.43 11.20 -6.82
CA GLU A 223 7.04 11.64 -6.71
C GLU A 223 6.74 12.36 -5.39
N ALA A 224 7.52 12.10 -4.34
CA ALA A 224 7.42 12.81 -3.07
C ALA A 224 7.98 14.25 -3.19
N GLU A 225 9.01 14.45 -4.00
CA GLU A 225 9.55 15.79 -4.32
C GLU A 225 8.51 16.70 -4.99
N LYS A 226 7.53 16.12 -5.68
CA LYS A 226 6.42 16.86 -6.34
C LYS A 226 5.23 17.13 -5.42
N ALA A 227 5.40 16.96 -4.10
CA ALA A 227 4.30 17.14 -3.15
C ALA A 227 3.70 18.56 -3.20
N GLU A 228 4.52 19.58 -3.45
CA GLU A 228 4.06 20.98 -3.55
C GLU A 228 3.18 21.23 -4.78
N GLU A 229 3.63 20.79 -5.96
CA GLU A 229 2.82 20.87 -7.20
C GLU A 229 1.46 20.17 -7.03
N ARG A 230 1.44 19.01 -6.34
CA ARG A 230 0.19 18.30 -6.07
C ARG A 230 -0.70 19.01 -5.07
N ALA A 231 -0.15 19.65 -4.04
CA ALA A 231 -0.94 20.40 -3.09
C ALA A 231 -1.78 21.46 -3.81
N GLU A 232 -1.15 22.24 -4.71
CA GLU A 232 -1.82 23.27 -5.52
C GLU A 232 -2.91 22.70 -6.45
N ASP A 233 -2.69 21.50 -6.99
CA ASP A 233 -3.68 20.84 -7.84
C ASP A 233 -4.86 20.28 -7.07
N VAL A 234 -4.60 19.76 -5.87
CA VAL A 234 -5.58 19.07 -5.04
C VAL A 234 -6.47 20.07 -4.28
N GLU A 235 -5.96 21.23 -3.88
CA GLU A 235 -6.72 22.31 -3.23
C GLU A 235 -7.96 22.74 -4.05
N LYS A 236 -7.89 22.63 -5.38
CA LYS A 236 -9.00 22.94 -6.31
C LYS A 236 -10.23 22.03 -6.15
N TYR A 237 -10.11 20.91 -5.43
CA TYR A 237 -11.16 19.89 -5.31
C TYR A 237 -11.93 19.93 -3.97
N ILE A 238 -11.60 20.87 -3.09
CA ILE A 238 -12.21 20.97 -1.76
C ILE A 238 -13.04 22.25 -1.71
N ASP A 239 -14.32 22.11 -1.35
CA ASP A 239 -15.11 23.24 -0.85
C ASP A 239 -14.77 23.44 0.64
N GLY A 240 -13.78 24.30 0.96
CA GLY A 240 -13.38 24.64 2.33
C GLY A 240 -11.87 24.64 2.59
N GLU A 241 -11.49 24.59 3.88
CA GLU A 241 -10.08 24.55 4.31
C GLU A 241 -9.50 23.13 4.21
N GLY A 242 -8.75 22.91 3.14
CA GLY A 242 -8.08 21.66 2.86
C GLY A 242 -6.61 21.65 3.24
N TYR A 243 -6.17 20.58 3.88
CA TYR A 243 -4.77 20.37 4.23
C TYR A 243 -4.22 19.17 3.46
N TYR A 244 -3.39 19.43 2.47
CA TYR A 244 -2.67 18.38 1.77
C TYR A 244 -1.47 17.88 2.59
N VAL A 245 -1.30 16.56 2.63
CA VAL A 245 -0.15 15.92 3.25
C VAL A 245 0.32 14.72 2.43
N SER A 246 1.63 14.62 2.26
CA SER A 246 2.33 13.51 1.63
C SER A 246 2.96 12.64 2.72
N LEU A 247 2.43 11.42 2.92
CA LEU A 247 2.88 10.52 3.98
C LEU A 247 3.91 9.50 3.49
N HIS A 248 5.16 9.67 3.93
CA HIS A 248 6.26 8.76 3.59
C HIS A 248 7.44 8.86 4.57
N ASN A 249 8.35 7.89 4.46
CA ASN A 249 9.63 7.90 5.19
C ASN A 249 10.83 8.26 4.28
N PHE A 250 10.58 8.83 3.09
CA PHE A 250 11.66 9.37 2.27
C PHE A 250 12.25 10.63 2.89
N ASP A 251 13.55 10.82 2.67
CA ASP A 251 14.28 12.03 3.02
C ASP A 251 14.04 13.07 1.92
N VAL A 252 12.98 13.86 2.08
CA VAL A 252 12.56 14.91 1.14
C VAL A 252 12.27 16.17 1.94
N ASP A 253 12.88 17.27 1.53
CA ASP A 253 12.65 18.58 2.12
C ASP A 253 11.39 19.20 1.52
N SER A 254 10.23 18.92 2.11
CA SER A 254 8.95 19.49 1.70
C SER A 254 8.08 19.78 2.92
N ARG A 255 7.48 20.97 2.95
CA ARG A 255 6.51 21.37 4.00
C ARG A 255 5.24 20.52 4.02
N PHE A 256 4.93 19.85 2.91
CA PHE A 256 3.79 18.96 2.77
C PHE A 256 4.14 17.50 3.07
N ALA A 257 5.43 17.17 3.18
CA ALA A 257 5.87 15.84 3.56
C ALA A 257 5.79 15.66 5.08
N CYS A 258 5.28 14.52 5.51
CA CYS A 258 5.25 14.16 6.92
C CYS A 258 5.48 12.65 7.08
N PRO A 259 6.42 12.23 7.94
CA PRO A 259 6.50 10.83 8.36
C PRO A 259 5.21 10.40 9.07
N PRO A 260 4.69 9.18 8.82
CA PRO A 260 3.46 8.71 9.46
C PRO A 260 3.46 8.84 10.99
N LYS A 261 4.62 8.68 11.64
CA LYS A 261 4.78 8.83 13.10
C LYS A 261 4.54 10.25 13.62
N GLN A 262 4.84 11.26 12.82
CA GLN A 262 4.67 12.68 13.19
C GLN A 262 3.29 13.21 12.77
N PHE A 263 2.52 12.42 12.01
CA PHE A 263 1.24 12.88 11.49
C PHE A 263 0.21 13.12 12.61
N LYS A 264 0.27 12.38 13.71
CA LYS A 264 -0.58 12.60 14.89
C LYS A 264 -0.47 14.02 15.46
N GLU A 265 0.76 14.50 15.63
CA GLU A 265 1.04 15.86 16.13
C GLU A 265 0.46 16.90 15.17
N ARG A 266 0.62 16.67 13.86
CA ARG A 266 0.10 17.57 12.83
C ARG A 266 -1.43 17.58 12.76
N VAL A 267 -2.10 16.45 12.98
CA VAL A 267 -3.56 16.38 13.10
C VAL A 267 -4.03 17.21 14.29
N GLN A 268 -3.40 17.04 15.45
CA GLN A 268 -3.71 17.82 16.65
C GLN A 268 -3.50 19.32 16.45
N GLU A 269 -2.40 19.73 15.84
CA GLU A 269 -2.07 21.15 15.59
C GLU A 269 -3.02 21.82 14.60
N VAL A 270 -3.35 21.14 13.50
CA VAL A 270 -4.18 21.74 12.43
C VAL A 270 -5.66 21.74 12.80
N LEU A 271 -6.15 20.68 13.43
CA LEU A 271 -7.56 20.59 13.82
C LEU A 271 -7.84 21.23 15.18
N GLY A 272 -6.82 21.52 15.98
CA GLY A 272 -7.00 21.97 17.36
C GLY A 272 -7.81 20.98 18.18
N VAL A 273 -7.42 19.70 18.16
CA VAL A 273 -8.09 18.60 18.87
C VAL A 273 -7.11 17.84 19.75
N VAL A 274 -7.57 17.33 20.89
CA VAL A 274 -6.73 16.57 21.82
C VAL A 274 -7.39 15.24 22.09
N SER A 275 -6.69 14.12 21.87
CA SER A 275 -7.26 12.81 22.15
C SER A 275 -7.52 12.60 23.66
N PRO A 276 -8.48 11.74 24.04
CA PRO A 276 -8.74 11.44 25.45
C PRO A 276 -7.51 10.82 26.12
N GLU A 277 -6.72 10.07 25.35
CA GLU A 277 -5.47 9.49 25.83
C GLU A 277 -4.44 10.56 26.18
N THR A 278 -4.22 11.52 25.28
CA THR A 278 -3.33 12.66 25.53
C THR A 278 -3.79 13.43 26.75
N MET A 279 -5.10 13.65 26.91
CA MET A 279 -5.65 14.31 28.09
C MET A 279 -5.42 13.49 29.37
N ALA A 280 -5.61 12.17 29.34
CA ALA A 280 -5.30 11.29 30.46
C ALA A 280 -3.81 11.33 30.86
N GLU A 281 -2.91 11.45 29.88
CA GLU A 281 -1.47 11.59 30.13
C GLU A 281 -1.11 12.92 30.80
N VAL A 282 -1.80 14.02 30.45
CA VAL A 282 -1.59 15.33 31.10
C VAL A 282 -1.84 15.24 32.61
N PHE A 283 -2.79 14.42 33.03
CA PHE A 283 -3.17 14.22 34.43
C PHE A 283 -2.55 12.98 35.09
N MET A 284 -1.67 12.27 34.38
CA MET A 284 -1.06 11.04 34.90
C MET A 284 -0.13 11.37 36.09
N PRO A 285 -0.37 10.81 37.28
CA PRO A 285 0.48 11.06 38.44
C PRO A 285 1.86 10.41 38.28
N LYS A 286 2.78 10.76 39.18
CA LYS A 286 4.16 10.25 39.18
C LYS A 286 4.32 8.87 39.83
N PHE A 287 3.31 8.40 40.55
CA PHE A 287 3.28 7.07 41.12
C PHE A 287 2.66 6.08 40.14
N GLU A 288 2.83 4.78 40.41
CA GLU A 288 2.34 3.72 39.55
C GLU A 288 0.81 3.71 39.51
N VAL A 289 0.27 3.82 38.29
CA VAL A 289 -1.16 3.73 37.99
C VAL A 289 -1.38 2.78 36.82
N GLU A 290 -2.45 1.99 36.89
CA GLU A 290 -2.91 1.16 35.79
C GLU A 290 -3.86 1.97 34.90
N LYS A 291 -3.56 2.06 33.59
CA LYS A 291 -4.42 2.70 32.57
C LYS A 291 -5.38 1.65 31.99
N LYS A 292 -6.69 1.81 32.22
CA LYS A 292 -7.75 0.92 31.73
C LYS A 292 -8.61 1.64 30.70
N TYR A 293 -8.79 1.02 29.53
CA TYR A 293 -9.69 1.51 28.49
C TYR A 293 -11.10 0.97 28.71
N ARG A 294 -12.09 1.85 28.80
CA ARG A 294 -13.51 1.52 28.97
C ARG A 294 -14.31 2.23 27.88
N ASP A 295 -15.51 1.73 27.60
CA ASP A 295 -16.43 2.43 26.70
C ASP A 295 -16.73 3.83 27.24
N GLY A 296 -16.34 4.85 26.47
CA GLY A 296 -16.58 6.27 26.76
C GLY A 296 -15.59 6.94 27.71
N PHE A 297 -14.60 6.23 28.30
CA PHE A 297 -13.60 6.86 29.16
C PHE A 297 -12.32 6.03 29.35
N ILE A 298 -11.22 6.73 29.67
CA ILE A 298 -9.96 6.14 30.12
C ILE A 298 -9.90 6.28 31.64
N GLU A 299 -9.66 5.17 32.34
CA GLU A 299 -9.56 5.12 33.79
C GLU A 299 -8.10 4.94 34.23
N LEU A 300 -7.60 5.80 35.12
CA LEU A 300 -6.32 5.62 35.81
C LEU A 300 -6.60 5.19 37.25
N VAL A 301 -6.05 4.05 37.67
CA VAL A 301 -6.30 3.50 39.01
C VAL A 301 -4.99 3.12 39.70
N SER A 302 -4.88 3.41 40.99
CA SER A 302 -3.86 2.84 41.88
C SER A 302 -4.54 2.24 43.10
N ASP A 303 -4.58 0.91 43.15
CA ASP A 303 -5.20 0.18 44.26
C ASP A 303 -4.45 0.41 45.59
N GLU A 304 -3.12 0.57 45.52
CA GLU A 304 -2.28 0.82 46.71
C GLU A 304 -2.56 2.16 47.39
N LEU A 305 -2.87 3.20 46.60
CA LEU A 305 -3.08 4.56 47.09
C LEU A 305 -4.56 4.99 47.09
N GLY A 306 -5.47 4.09 46.69
CA GLY A 306 -6.90 4.39 46.57
C GLY A 306 -7.21 5.49 45.56
N PHE A 307 -6.31 5.73 44.60
CA PHE A 307 -6.46 6.78 43.59
C PHE A 307 -7.28 6.25 42.41
N LYS A 308 -8.26 7.03 41.98
CA LYS A 308 -9.07 6.71 40.81
C LYS A 308 -9.41 7.97 40.03
N MET A 309 -9.06 8.00 38.76
CA MET A 309 -9.35 9.09 37.84
C MET A 309 -9.95 8.56 36.55
N ARG A 310 -10.81 9.36 35.94
CA ARG A 310 -11.49 9.10 34.68
C ARG A 310 -11.35 10.30 33.78
N VAL A 311 -11.04 10.05 32.51
CA VAL A 311 -11.05 11.04 31.45
C VAL A 311 -12.01 10.56 30.38
N SER A 312 -13.07 11.32 30.17
CA SER A 312 -14.06 11.09 29.11
C SER A 312 -14.03 12.26 28.13
N SER A 313 -14.24 11.96 26.86
CA SER A 313 -14.43 12.96 25.80
C SER A 313 -15.54 12.50 24.89
N GLU A 314 -16.37 13.44 24.44
CA GLU A 314 -17.43 13.16 23.48
C GLU A 314 -16.95 13.33 22.03
N ASP A 315 -15.98 14.23 21.80
CA ASP A 315 -15.68 14.74 20.47
C ASP A 315 -14.24 15.32 20.31
N ASP A 316 -13.28 14.92 21.15
CA ASP A 316 -11.88 15.42 21.22
C ASP A 316 -11.68 16.93 21.44
N VAL A 317 -12.77 17.69 21.47
CA VAL A 317 -12.84 19.13 21.72
C VAL A 317 -13.25 19.36 23.16
N ASN A 318 -14.28 18.65 23.60
CA ASN A 318 -14.85 18.71 24.93
C ASN A 318 -14.40 17.51 25.75
N HIS A 319 -13.80 17.79 26.90
CA HIS A 319 -13.28 16.77 27.81
C HIS A 319 -13.82 16.98 29.21
N ARG A 320 -14.00 15.87 29.91
CA ARG A 320 -14.35 15.85 31.32
C ARG A 320 -13.38 14.96 32.06
N VAL A 321 -12.68 15.56 33.02
CA VAL A 321 -11.74 14.88 33.91
C VAL A 321 -12.39 14.77 35.28
N GLU A 322 -12.43 13.55 35.82
CA GLU A 322 -13.00 13.28 37.14
C GLU A 322 -12.01 12.49 37.99
N ALA A 323 -11.70 12.94 39.20
CA ALA A 323 -10.81 12.23 40.11
C ALA A 323 -11.46 12.08 41.49
N PHE A 324 -11.36 10.87 42.05
CA PHE A 324 -11.65 10.62 43.47
C PHE A 324 -10.37 10.88 44.25
N LEU A 325 -10.44 11.86 45.15
CA LEU A 325 -9.29 12.38 45.88
C LEU A 325 -9.56 12.31 47.38
N ASN A 326 -8.50 12.12 48.17
CA ASN A 326 -8.59 12.24 49.62
C ASN A 326 -8.68 13.71 50.07
N ASP A 327 -9.11 13.93 51.32
CA ASP A 327 -9.35 15.28 51.86
C ASP A 327 -8.09 16.18 51.83
N ASP A 328 -6.89 15.61 52.03
CA ASP A 328 -5.62 16.34 51.98
C ASP A 328 -5.32 16.84 50.56
N ALA A 329 -5.52 16.01 49.52
CA ALA A 329 -5.37 16.41 48.13
C ALA A 329 -6.42 17.46 47.74
N VAL A 330 -7.68 17.29 48.16
CA VAL A 330 -8.76 18.27 47.95
C VAL A 330 -8.38 19.63 48.54
N SER A 331 -7.93 19.68 49.79
CA SER A 331 -7.51 20.92 50.46
C SER A 331 -6.35 21.58 49.72
N ARG A 332 -5.34 20.81 49.32
CA ARG A 332 -4.16 21.34 48.62
C ARG A 332 -4.49 21.88 47.25
N ILE A 333 -5.40 21.25 46.50
CA ILE A 333 -5.85 21.78 45.21
C ILE A 333 -6.55 23.12 45.45
N LYS A 334 -7.51 23.19 46.39
CA LYS A 334 -8.20 24.46 46.73
C LYS A 334 -7.21 25.57 47.08
N ASP A 335 -6.26 25.31 47.96
CA ASP A 335 -5.24 26.29 48.38
C ASP A 335 -4.37 26.76 47.18
N ARG A 336 -3.98 25.83 46.30
CA ARG A 336 -3.16 26.13 45.12
C ARG A 336 -3.94 26.88 44.05
N SER A 337 -5.22 26.57 43.84
CA SER A 337 -6.11 27.29 42.94
C SER A 337 -6.28 28.75 43.37
N VAL A 338 -6.51 28.99 44.67
CA VAL A 338 -6.60 30.35 45.23
C VAL A 338 -5.28 31.11 45.05
N ASN A 339 -4.15 30.48 45.38
CA ASN A 339 -2.83 31.11 45.26
C ASN A 339 -2.44 31.42 43.81
N SER A 340 -2.85 30.57 42.86
CA SER A 340 -2.62 30.79 41.43
C SER A 340 -3.64 31.73 40.78
N ARG A 341 -4.69 32.14 41.52
CA ARG A 341 -5.83 32.95 41.03
C ARG A 341 -6.52 32.31 39.83
N LYS A 342 -6.60 30.99 39.81
CA LYS A 342 -7.23 30.21 38.75
C LYS A 342 -8.32 29.33 39.34
N GLU A 343 -9.51 29.38 38.76
CA GLU A 343 -10.53 28.36 38.98
C GLU A 343 -10.06 27.03 38.34
N PHE A 344 -9.94 25.97 39.14
CA PHE A 344 -9.36 24.71 38.69
C PHE A 344 -10.22 23.52 39.14
N GLY A 345 -11.28 23.29 38.36
CA GLY A 345 -12.29 22.27 38.60
C GLY A 345 -13.18 22.57 39.82
N GLU A 346 -14.23 21.76 39.94
CA GLU A 346 -15.24 21.82 40.98
C GLU A 346 -15.16 20.58 41.89
N PHE A 347 -15.67 20.70 43.11
CA PHE A 347 -15.71 19.60 44.07
C PHE A 347 -17.14 19.22 44.41
N HIS A 348 -17.47 17.95 44.24
CA HIS A 348 -18.73 17.34 44.65
C HIS A 348 -18.42 16.23 45.67
N GLY A 349 -18.27 16.62 46.95
CA GLY A 349 -17.81 15.70 47.99
C GLY A 349 -16.31 15.38 47.84
N ASP A 350 -15.98 14.09 47.76
CA ASP A 350 -14.64 13.54 47.52
C ASP A 350 -14.26 13.48 46.03
N LYS A 351 -15.21 13.83 45.15
CA LYS A 351 -15.03 13.86 43.70
C LYS A 351 -14.63 15.27 43.24
N TRP A 352 -13.48 15.37 42.58
CA TRP A 352 -13.07 16.54 41.81
C TRP A 352 -13.45 16.35 40.34
N VAL A 353 -14.01 17.38 39.71
CA VAL A 353 -14.45 17.36 38.31
C VAL A 353 -13.93 18.60 37.60
N GLN A 354 -13.43 18.46 36.38
CA GLN A 354 -13.08 19.57 35.52
C GLN A 354 -13.57 19.29 34.10
N ASP A 355 -14.50 20.14 33.66
CA ASP A 355 -14.91 20.22 32.27
C ASP A 355 -14.01 21.22 31.54
N LEU A 356 -13.56 20.88 30.34
CA LEU A 356 -12.72 21.74 29.51
C LEU A 356 -13.05 21.60 28.03
N SER A 357 -12.85 22.66 27.28
CA SER A 357 -12.99 22.68 25.81
C SER A 357 -11.71 23.19 25.15
N VAL A 358 -11.37 22.63 23.99
CA VAL A 358 -10.17 22.99 23.21
C VAL A 358 -10.57 23.77 21.96
N GLU A 359 -10.02 24.96 21.77
CA GLU A 359 -10.22 25.78 20.58
C GLU A 359 -9.29 25.34 19.42
N GLU A 360 -9.55 25.84 18.21
CA GLU A 360 -8.79 25.50 17.01
C GLU A 360 -7.29 25.85 17.13
N ASP A 361 -6.94 26.88 17.90
CA ASP A 361 -5.56 27.31 18.15
C ASP A 361 -4.89 26.57 19.32
N LEU A 362 -5.51 25.50 19.82
CA LEU A 362 -5.11 24.73 21.01
C LEU A 362 -5.16 25.55 22.32
N THR A 363 -5.98 26.60 22.37
CA THR A 363 -6.37 27.23 23.63
C THR A 363 -7.32 26.32 24.41
N VAL A 364 -7.03 26.10 25.68
CA VAL A 364 -7.84 25.28 26.60
C VAL A 364 -8.66 26.18 27.51
N ASN A 365 -9.98 26.01 27.45
CA ASN A 365 -10.94 26.72 28.29
C ASN A 365 -11.48 25.79 29.38
N TYR A 366 -11.34 26.17 30.65
CA TYR A 366 -11.79 25.38 31.80
C TYR A 366 -12.32 26.25 32.97
N GLY A 367 -12.80 27.45 32.64
CA GLY A 367 -13.04 28.57 33.58
C GLY A 367 -11.92 29.62 33.56
N ASN A 368 -10.76 29.25 33.01
CA ASN A 368 -9.74 30.16 32.51
C ASN A 368 -9.42 29.80 31.06
N SER A 369 -8.75 30.69 30.34
CA SER A 369 -8.31 30.46 28.96
C SER A 369 -6.79 30.58 28.88
N GLU A 370 -6.12 29.52 28.43
CA GLU A 370 -4.67 29.50 28.24
C GLU A 370 -4.25 28.47 27.18
N SER A 371 -3.06 28.62 26.60
CA SER A 371 -2.54 27.63 25.65
C SER A 371 -2.39 26.24 26.29
N LEU A 372 -2.49 25.17 25.50
CA LEU A 372 -2.33 23.80 25.97
C LEU A 372 -1.05 23.57 26.80
N GLU A 373 0.08 24.17 26.42
CA GLU A 373 1.33 24.09 27.18
C GLU A 373 1.25 24.80 28.54
N SER A 374 0.61 25.97 28.59
CA SER A 374 0.38 26.69 29.84
C SER A 374 -0.58 25.91 30.75
N TYR A 375 -1.61 25.29 30.16
CA TYR A 375 -2.54 24.42 30.87
C TYR A 375 -1.84 23.19 31.46
N LYS A 376 -0.99 22.48 30.70
CA LYS A 376 -0.15 21.39 31.23
C LYS A 376 0.67 21.83 32.43
N GLN A 377 1.21 23.05 32.39
CA GLN A 377 1.96 23.61 33.51
C GLN A 377 1.07 23.95 34.71
N SER A 378 -0.17 24.41 34.49
CA SER A 378 -1.20 24.58 35.53
C SER A 378 -1.55 23.26 36.20
N VAL A 379 -1.84 22.20 35.42
CA VAL A 379 -2.10 20.85 35.94
C VAL A 379 -0.93 20.37 36.80
N LYS A 380 0.30 20.57 36.33
CA LYS A 380 1.51 20.21 37.09
C LYS A 380 1.64 20.96 38.42
N ASN A 381 1.32 22.25 38.43
CA ASN A 381 1.50 23.12 39.61
C ASN A 381 0.38 22.99 40.64
N ILE A 382 -0.84 22.72 40.18
CA ILE A 382 -2.05 22.66 41.01
C ILE A 382 -2.37 21.19 41.35
N PHE A 383 -2.67 20.37 40.33
CA PHE A 383 -3.12 19.00 40.51
C PHE A 383 -1.99 18.06 40.92
N HIS A 384 -0.92 17.94 40.12
CA HIS A 384 0.18 17.01 40.43
C HIS A 384 0.90 17.35 41.74
N ALA A 385 1.00 18.62 42.10
CA ALA A 385 1.62 19.03 43.35
C ALA A 385 0.77 18.71 44.59
N ALA A 386 -0.52 18.44 44.41
CA ALA A 386 -1.43 18.01 45.47
C ALA A 386 -1.53 16.48 45.57
N VAL A 387 -1.69 15.81 44.42
CA VAL A 387 -1.97 14.36 44.35
C VAL A 387 -0.71 13.50 44.50
N ASN A 388 0.46 13.99 44.08
CA ASN A 388 1.68 13.21 44.23
C ASN A 388 2.15 13.21 45.69
N PRO A 389 2.54 12.04 46.24
CA PRO A 389 3.08 11.96 47.59
C PRO A 389 4.34 12.82 47.73
N VAL A 390 4.39 13.63 48.78
CA VAL A 390 5.58 14.40 49.12
C VAL A 390 6.62 13.43 49.66
N TYR A 391 7.61 13.06 48.83
CA TYR A 391 8.78 12.31 49.28
C TYR A 391 9.69 13.19 50.16
N SER A 392 9.21 13.65 51.31
CA SER A 392 10.09 14.25 52.31
C SER A 392 10.87 13.13 52.99
N LYS A 393 12.12 12.91 52.57
CA LYS A 393 13.09 12.13 53.34
C LYS A 393 13.33 12.87 54.66
N LYS A 394 12.62 12.49 55.72
CA LYS A 394 12.91 12.95 57.09
C LYS A 394 14.21 12.25 57.52
N ILE A 395 15.36 12.85 57.22
CA ILE A 395 16.63 12.42 57.82
C ILE A 395 16.59 12.88 59.28
N ALA A 396 16.17 11.98 60.18
CA ALA A 396 16.36 12.19 61.60
C ALA A 396 17.88 12.25 61.87
N ARG A 397 18.42 13.45 62.11
CA ARG A 397 19.73 13.59 62.73
C ARG A 397 19.66 12.87 64.09
N LYS A 398 20.30 11.71 64.21
CA LYS A 398 20.64 11.14 65.52
C LYS A 398 21.61 12.12 66.18
N THR A 399 21.11 12.94 67.09
CA THR A 399 21.95 13.67 68.04
C THR A 399 22.64 12.62 68.91
N GLN A 400 23.91 12.33 68.63
CA GLN A 400 24.77 11.68 69.61
C GLN A 400 25.01 12.71 70.73
N GLN A 401 24.35 12.53 71.87
CA GLN A 401 24.77 13.16 73.11
C GLN A 401 26.09 12.51 73.54
N LYS A 402 27.07 13.37 73.83
CA LYS A 402 28.34 13.03 74.47
C LYS A 402 28.13 12.71 75.94
#